data_AF-C9Z912-F1
#
_entry.id   AF-C9Z912-F1
#
_cell.length_a   1.000
_cell.length_b   1.000
_cell.length_c   1.000
_cell.angle_alpha   90.00
_cell.angle_beta   90.00
_cell.angle_gamma   90.00
#
_symmetry.space_group_name_H-M   'P 1'
#
loop_
_entity.id
_entity.type
_entity.pdbx_description
1 polymer ?
#
loop_
_entity_poly.entity_id
_entity_poly.type
_entity_poly.pdbx_seq_one_letter_code
_entity_poly.pdbx_strand_id
1 'polypeptide(L)'
;MSDTLIRALDLIEPGDLVIYHGSLTHLHGLWLAVPCNCGICHRLDLLGFAEIRFALVDPWGERSGPHHARRESITRSAACG
;
A
#
# COMPACT_ATOMS: atom_id res chain seq x y z
N MET A 1 -9.81 -9.98 -25.10
CA MET A 1 -8.46 -10.13 -24.52
C MET A 1 -7.94 -8.74 -24.10
N SER A 2 -8.49 -8.18 -23.02
CA SER A 2 -8.10 -6.85 -22.51
C SER A 2 -8.13 -6.75 -20.98
N ASP A 3 -8.88 -7.62 -20.29
CA ASP A 3 -8.96 -7.64 -18.81
C ASP A 3 -7.63 -7.90 -18.10
N THR A 4 -6.75 -8.73 -18.68
CA THR A 4 -5.48 -9.10 -18.03
C THR A 4 -4.49 -7.94 -17.98
N LEU A 5 -4.52 -7.04 -18.97
CA LEU A 5 -3.67 -5.85 -19.00
C LEU A 5 -4.15 -4.77 -18.02
N ILE A 6 -5.47 -4.64 -17.84
CA ILE A 6 -6.05 -3.71 -16.85
C ILE A 6 -5.68 -4.15 -15.43
N ARG A 7 -5.74 -5.45 -15.12
CA ARG A 7 -5.37 -5.97 -13.79
C ARG A 7 -3.90 -5.76 -13.43
N ALA A 8 -3.00 -5.68 -14.41
CA ALA A 8 -1.57 -5.41 -14.17
C ALA A 8 -1.30 -3.94 -13.83
N LEU A 9 -2.14 -3.01 -14.30
CA LEU A 9 -2.03 -1.57 -14.00
C LEU A 9 -2.54 -1.23 -12.59
N ASP A 10 -3.43 -2.05 -12.03
CA ASP A 10 -3.93 -1.94 -10.65
C ASP A 10 -3.01 -2.60 -9.61
N LEU A 11 -1.90 -3.22 -10.04
CA LEU A 11 -0.99 -3.88 -9.14
C LEU A 11 -0.11 -2.84 -8.45
N ILE A 12 -0.45 -2.53 -7.20
CA ILE A 12 0.40 -1.72 -6.31
C ILE A 12 1.55 -2.61 -5.83
N GLU A 13 2.76 -2.19 -6.16
CA GLU A 13 4.01 -2.84 -5.78
C GLU A 13 4.71 -2.08 -4.65
N PRO A 14 5.55 -2.76 -3.84
CA PRO A 14 6.48 -2.10 -2.95
C PRO A 14 7.33 -1.03 -3.68
N GLY A 15 7.37 0.18 -3.13
CA GLY A 15 8.04 1.34 -3.71
C GLY A 15 7.13 2.23 -4.55
N ASP A 16 5.88 1.83 -4.81
CA ASP A 16 4.93 2.71 -5.48
C ASP A 16 4.52 3.89 -4.58
N LEU A 17 4.37 5.05 -5.22
CA LEU A 17 3.71 6.19 -4.62
C LEU A 17 2.20 5.99 -4.70
N VAL A 18 1.51 6.13 -3.58
CA VAL A 18 0.08 5.82 -3.44
C VAL A 18 -0.67 6.93 -2.71
N ILE A 19 -1.97 7.06 -3.00
CA ILE A 19 -2.91 7.88 -2.25
C ILE A 19 -3.64 6.98 -1.26
N TYR A 20 -3.54 7.27 0.03
CA TYR A 20 -4.31 6.60 1.08
C TYR A 20 -5.68 7.23 1.25
N HIS A 21 -6.70 6.38 1.25
CA HIS A 21 -8.12 6.74 1.41
C HIS A 21 -8.87 5.80 2.37
N GLY A 22 -8.15 5.10 3.26
CA GLY A 22 -8.72 4.17 4.23
C GLY A 22 -9.44 4.80 5.42
N SER A 23 -9.61 4.04 6.50
CA SER A 23 -10.40 4.47 7.67
C SER A 23 -9.74 5.56 8.53
N LEU A 24 -8.40 5.70 8.49
CA LEU A 24 -7.68 6.72 9.24
C LEU A 24 -7.67 8.05 8.46
N THR A 25 -8.80 8.76 8.47
CA THR A 25 -9.03 9.94 7.62
C THR A 25 -8.03 11.08 7.80
N HIS A 26 -7.50 11.27 9.00
CA HIS A 26 -6.45 12.27 9.28
C HIS A 26 -5.08 11.91 8.67
N LEU A 27 -4.92 10.70 8.16
CA LEU A 27 -3.72 10.22 7.45
C LEU A 27 -3.96 10.08 5.94
N HIS A 28 -5.12 10.50 5.42
CA HIS A 28 -5.36 10.56 3.97
C HIS A 28 -4.30 11.43 3.30
N GLY A 29 -3.89 11.03 2.09
CA GLY A 29 -2.87 11.76 1.33
C GLY A 29 -1.87 10.85 0.65
N LEU A 30 -0.76 11.44 0.23
CA LEU A 30 0.29 10.81 -0.57
C LEU A 30 1.32 10.10 0.33
N TRP A 31 1.66 8.87 -0.01
CA TRP A 31 2.59 8.03 0.75
C TRP A 31 3.40 7.12 -0.18
N LEU A 32 4.56 6.65 0.30
CA LEU A 32 5.27 5.54 -0.32
C LEU A 32 4.79 4.23 0.29
N ALA A 33 4.39 3.27 -0.55
CA ALA A 33 3.96 1.96 -0.12
C ALA A 33 5.17 1.03 0.08
N VAL A 34 5.38 0.50 1.28
CA VAL A 34 6.43 -0.51 1.56
C VAL A 34 5.83 -1.74 2.23
N PRO A 35 6.47 -2.92 2.18
CA PRO A 35 5.93 -4.11 2.83
C PRO A 35 5.80 -3.89 4.34
N CYS A 36 4.65 -4.26 4.90
CA CYS A 36 4.44 -4.14 6.34
C CYS A 36 5.13 -5.28 7.09
N ASN A 37 6.29 -4.99 7.68
CA ASN A 37 7.11 -5.98 8.39
C ASN A 37 6.81 -6.10 9.90
N CYS A 38 5.63 -5.66 10.35
CA CYS A 38 5.25 -5.84 11.75
C CYS A 38 5.03 -7.33 12.07
N GLY A 39 5.16 -7.71 13.34
CA GLY A 39 5.03 -9.12 13.75
C GLY A 39 3.68 -9.77 13.39
N ILE A 40 2.60 -8.98 13.30
CA ILE A 40 1.27 -9.48 12.89
C ILE A 40 1.25 -9.83 11.40
N CYS A 41 1.69 -8.91 10.54
CA CYS A 41 1.72 -9.13 9.10
C CYS A 41 2.68 -10.27 8.73
N HIS A 42 3.86 -10.29 9.36
CA HIS A 42 4.82 -11.37 9.14
C HIS A 42 4.25 -12.74 9.53
N ARG A 43 3.55 -12.84 10.67
CA ARG A 43 2.94 -14.10 11.09
C ARG A 43 1.80 -14.53 10.16
N LEU A 44 1.01 -13.59 9.63
CA LEU A 44 -0.05 -13.90 8.66
C LEU A 44 0.51 -14.40 7.32
N ASP A 45 1.61 -13.80 6.87
CA ASP A 45 2.35 -14.25 5.69
C ASP A 45 2.86 -15.69 5.86
N LEU A 46 3.47 -16.00 7.01
CA LEU A 46 3.90 -17.37 7.36
C LEU A 46 2.76 -18.39 7.42
N LEU A 47 1.53 -17.94 7.70
CA LEU A 47 0.33 -18.78 7.72
C LEU A 47 -0.35 -18.91 6.35
N GLY A 48 0.22 -18.30 5.29
CA GLY A 48 -0.30 -18.37 3.93
C GLY A 48 -1.44 -17.39 3.63
N PHE A 49 -1.69 -16.40 4.50
CA PHE A 49 -2.63 -15.32 4.20
C PHE A 49 -1.94 -14.29 3.29
N ALA A 50 -1.90 -14.58 1.99
CA ALA A 50 -1.19 -13.82 0.96
C ALA A 50 -1.74 -12.41 0.65
N GLU A 51 -2.54 -11.81 1.54
CA GLU A 51 -2.91 -10.40 1.40
C GLU A 51 -1.71 -9.53 1.78
N ILE A 52 -0.95 -9.09 0.78
CA ILE A 52 0.13 -8.12 0.97
C ILE A 52 -0.45 -6.86 1.61
N ARG A 53 0.07 -6.52 2.79
CA ARG A 53 -0.24 -5.29 3.51
C ARG A 53 0.94 -4.35 3.47
N PHE A 54 0.63 -3.07 3.35
CA PHE A 54 1.60 -2.01 3.23
C PHE A 54 1.75 -1.26 4.55
N ALA A 55 2.98 -0.86 4.86
CA ALA A 55 3.22 0.30 5.67
C ALA A 55 3.34 1.50 4.71
N LEU A 56 2.69 2.59 5.07
CA LEU A 56 2.72 3.82 4.30
C LEU A 56 3.72 4.75 4.97
N VAL A 57 4.81 5.02 4.27
CA VAL A 57 5.90 5.84 4.79
C VAL A 57 5.90 7.18 4.07
N ASP A 58 6.14 8.22 4.85
CA ASP A 58 6.37 9.54 4.30
C ASP A 58 7.70 9.53 3.54
N PRO A 59 7.73 9.88 2.23
CA PRO A 59 8.97 9.96 1.47
C PRO A 59 10.03 10.87 2.10
N TRP A 60 9.61 11.87 2.88
CA TRP A 60 10.49 12.82 3.57
C TRP A 60 10.80 12.42 5.02
N GLY A 61 10.18 11.37 5.55
CA GLY A 61 10.43 10.84 6.89
C GLY A 61 9.96 11.74 8.04
N GLU A 62 9.07 12.70 7.78
CA GLU A 62 8.59 13.67 8.78
C GLU A 62 7.45 13.10 9.63
N ARG A 63 6.72 12.11 9.11
CA ARG A 63 5.57 11.50 9.77
C ARG A 63 5.49 9.98 9.61
N SER A 64 5.02 9.32 10.66
CA SER A 64 4.61 7.91 10.60
C SER A 64 3.24 7.81 9.95
N GLY A 65 3.14 7.05 8.86
CA GLY A 65 1.86 6.80 8.19
C GLY A 65 1.15 5.54 8.67
N PRO A 66 0.03 5.19 8.02
CA PRO A 66 -0.72 3.98 8.33
C PRO A 66 0.11 2.70 8.19
N HIS A 67 -0.05 1.79 9.15
CA HIS A 67 0.40 0.40 9.02
C HIS A 67 -0.77 -0.50 8.65
N HIS A 68 -0.47 -1.66 8.06
CA HIS A 68 -1.46 -2.66 7.65
C HIS A 68 -2.45 -2.16 6.58
N ALA A 69 -2.06 -1.15 5.80
CA ALA A 69 -2.88 -0.66 4.71
C ALA A 69 -3.08 -1.79 3.69
N ARG A 70 -4.34 -2.05 3.33
CA ARG A 70 -4.70 -3.04 2.32
C ARG A 70 -4.83 -2.36 0.96
N ARG A 71 -4.74 -3.14 -0.12
CA ARG A 71 -4.87 -2.63 -1.48
C ARG A 71 -6.15 -1.83 -1.70
N GLU A 72 -7.25 -2.19 -1.05
CA GLU A 72 -8.53 -1.49 -1.18
C GLU A 72 -8.54 -0.10 -0.55
N SER A 73 -7.56 0.20 0.32
CA SER A 73 -7.44 1.48 1.03
C SER A 73 -6.42 2.43 0.41
N ILE A 74 -5.80 2.03 -0.70
CA ILE A 74 -4.77 2.79 -1.39
C ILE A 74 -4.99 2.73 -2.90
N THR A 75 -4.63 3.80 -3.60
CA THR A 75 -4.63 3.83 -5.06
C THR A 75 -3.26 4.28 -5.54
N ARG A 76 -2.70 3.63 -6.56
CA ARG A 76 -1.44 4.07 -7.16
C ARG A 76 -1.57 5.50 -7.67
N SER A 77 -0.61 6.36 -7.29
CA SER A 77 -0.57 7.74 -7.76
C SER A 77 0.01 7.77 -9.17
N ALA A 78 -0.70 8.42 -10.10
CA ALA A 78 -0.20 8.68 -11.46
C ALA A 78 0.79 9.87 -11.53
N ALA A 79 1.15 10.47 -10.38
CA ALA A 79 2.05 11.62 -10.32
C ALA A 79 3.50 11.32 -10.74
N CYS A 80 3.83 10.06 -11.03
CA CYS A 80 5.09 9.63 -11.64
C CYS A 80 4.80 9.04 -13.02
N GLY A 81 4.53 9.92 -13.99
CA GLY A 81 4.44 9.63 -15.42
C GLY A 81 5.29 10.62 -16.20
#